data_AF-A0A8T6M196-F1
#
_entry.id   AF-A0A8T6M196-F1
#
_cell.length_a   1.000
_cell.length_b   1.000
_cell.length_c   1.000
_cell.angle_alpha   90.00
_cell.angle_beta   90.00
_cell.angle_gamma   90.00
#
_symmetry.space_group_name_H-M   'P 1'
#
loop_
_entity.id
_entity.type
_entity.pdbx_description
1 polymer ?
#
loop_
_entity_poly.entity_id
_entity_poly.type
_entity_poly.pdbx_seq_one_letter_code
_entity_poly.pdbx_strand_id
1 'polypeptide(L)'
;MLVKFIKSYNNKEIFLVLRDLNIIGISYLVVSFISLLWFSGRLEASSQDFIILYGILLFVQSILFFKIMYSFSRNKKLFMILGLYLLLIPFLFLIHASTVLFFIISFLFTLLIFLEFVFRGDVYRKVGYLGLVYSLVSIILNLFLLVGIGDVQIFGFISMVLFFSLIYFFIEDLRKYSILPKSEVKERGYFLSLISHLVFIITLTNFVFIGTIGIHESGHLLTSKFFDCDYGKIVYEGNLFHTETLCRDPSATPFVSLGGILLPLLVAVILLLLKGKFLKEVALLILGFNLISVSRDLQLLEMSKSISFSSSFIGIIFLIFGIFLLAKSKIDDSLYFEDINVFKGGT
;
A
#
# COMPACT_ATOMS: atom_id res chain seq x y z
N MET A 1 6.95 43.45 6.03
CA MET A 1 6.68 42.00 5.88
C MET A 1 7.13 41.46 4.50
N LEU A 2 6.84 42.14 3.38
CA LEU A 2 7.35 41.79 2.03
C LEU A 2 8.88 41.81 1.88
N VAL A 3 9.59 42.75 2.52
CA VAL A 3 11.04 42.93 2.32
C VAL A 3 11.89 41.76 2.84
N LYS A 4 11.48 41.11 3.95
CA LYS A 4 12.13 39.87 4.44
C LYS A 4 11.81 38.67 3.53
N PHE A 5 10.64 38.68 2.88
CA PHE A 5 10.24 37.66 1.91
C PHE A 5 11.08 37.76 0.62
N ILE A 6 11.39 38.98 0.16
CA ILE A 6 12.31 39.23 -0.97
C ILE A 6 13.74 38.79 -0.63
N LYS A 7 14.20 38.93 0.62
CA LYS A 7 15.53 38.43 1.03
C LYS A 7 15.59 36.88 1.07
N SER A 8 14.46 36.23 1.35
CA SER A 8 14.31 34.77 1.33
C SER A 8 14.31 34.17 -0.09
N TYR A 9 14.19 35.00 -1.14
CA TYR A 9 14.25 34.59 -2.55
C TYR A 9 15.64 34.13 -2.99
N ASN A 10 16.69 34.40 -2.20
CA ASN A 10 18.05 33.99 -2.53
C ASN A 10 18.28 32.47 -2.41
N ASN A 11 17.41 31.71 -1.72
CA ASN A 11 17.49 30.25 -1.68
C ASN A 11 16.60 29.63 -2.77
N LYS A 12 17.24 29.04 -3.79
CA LYS A 12 16.59 28.39 -4.94
C LYS A 12 15.56 27.33 -4.52
N GLU A 13 15.80 26.57 -3.45
CA GLU A 13 14.87 25.52 -2.99
C GLU A 13 13.59 26.12 -2.41
N ILE A 14 13.71 27.16 -1.58
CA ILE A 14 12.55 27.86 -0.99
C ILE A 14 11.73 28.54 -2.09
N PHE A 15 12.39 29.15 -3.07
CA PHE A 15 11.71 29.73 -4.24
C PHE A 15 10.88 28.70 -5.01
N LEU A 16 11.43 27.51 -5.25
CA LEU A 16 10.70 26.43 -5.95
C LEU A 16 9.46 25.99 -5.15
N VAL A 17 9.59 25.86 -3.84
CA VAL A 17 8.47 25.49 -2.95
C VAL A 17 7.40 26.57 -2.95
N LEU A 18 7.77 27.84 -2.79
CA LEU A 18 6.82 28.96 -2.81
C LEU A 18 6.12 29.10 -4.17
N ARG A 19 6.84 28.88 -5.28
CA ARG A 19 6.24 28.83 -6.61
C ARG A 19 5.19 27.73 -6.70
N ASP A 20 5.52 26.52 -6.24
CA ASP A 20 4.60 25.38 -6.31
C ASP A 20 3.37 25.61 -5.40
N LEU A 21 3.53 26.21 -4.21
CA LEU A 21 2.40 26.64 -3.36
C LEU A 21 1.53 27.72 -4.02
N ASN A 22 2.14 28.69 -4.70
CA ASN A 22 1.40 29.72 -5.43
C ASN A 22 0.59 29.11 -6.58
N ILE A 23 1.12 28.10 -7.29
CA ILE A 23 0.36 27.39 -8.32
C ILE A 23 -0.88 26.75 -7.70
N ILE A 24 -0.74 26.07 -6.55
CA ILE A 24 -1.90 25.51 -5.83
C ILE A 24 -2.90 26.63 -5.48
N GLY A 25 -2.43 27.73 -4.89
CA GLY A 25 -3.28 28.87 -4.53
C GLY A 25 -4.03 29.46 -5.72
N ILE A 26 -3.39 29.61 -6.88
CA ILE A 26 -4.01 30.09 -8.12
C ILE A 26 -5.08 29.09 -8.60
N SER A 27 -4.81 27.79 -8.56
CA SER A 27 -5.80 26.77 -8.90
C SER A 27 -7.05 26.87 -8.02
N TYR A 28 -6.89 27.06 -6.71
CA TYR A 28 -8.01 27.28 -5.80
C TYR A 28 -8.77 28.58 -6.07
N LEU A 29 -8.08 29.66 -6.43
CA LEU A 29 -8.73 30.91 -6.83
C LEU A 29 -9.56 30.75 -8.09
N VAL A 30 -9.08 30.00 -9.09
CA VAL A 30 -9.84 29.68 -10.30
C VAL A 30 -11.11 28.89 -9.96
N VAL A 31 -10.98 27.85 -9.14
CA VAL A 31 -12.12 27.05 -8.67
C VAL A 31 -13.12 27.89 -7.88
N SER A 32 -12.64 28.78 -6.99
CA SER A 32 -13.48 29.70 -6.24
C SER A 32 -14.21 30.68 -7.16
N PHE A 33 -13.56 31.20 -8.20
CA PHE A 33 -14.17 32.10 -9.17
C PHE A 33 -15.27 31.40 -9.98
N ILE A 34 -15.03 30.17 -10.44
CA ILE A 34 -16.05 29.35 -11.11
C ILE A 34 -17.22 29.08 -10.17
N SER A 35 -16.95 28.76 -8.91
CA SER A 35 -17.98 28.54 -7.89
C SER A 35 -18.82 29.80 -7.63
N LEU A 36 -18.22 30.99 -7.67
CA LEU A 36 -18.95 32.26 -7.59
C LEU A 36 -19.85 32.49 -8.81
N LEU A 37 -19.38 32.13 -10.02
CA LEU A 37 -20.21 32.23 -11.23
C LEU A 37 -21.42 31.29 -11.16
N TRP A 38 -21.23 30.05 -10.66
CA TRP A 38 -22.32 29.12 -10.35
C TRP A 38 -23.30 29.71 -9.33
N PHE A 39 -22.78 30.21 -8.19
CA PHE A 39 -23.63 30.81 -7.15
C PHE A 39 -24.43 32.01 -7.65
N SER A 40 -23.85 32.81 -8.56
CA SER A 40 -24.53 33.96 -9.17
C SER A 40 -25.55 33.59 -10.25
N GLY A 41 -25.72 32.31 -10.57
CA GLY A 41 -26.63 31.83 -11.63
C GLY A 41 -26.17 32.17 -13.05
N ARG A 42 -24.91 32.62 -13.23
CA ARG A 42 -24.35 32.94 -14.56
C ARG A 42 -23.91 31.70 -15.34
N LEU A 43 -23.66 30.60 -14.63
CA LEU A 43 -23.35 29.29 -15.19
C LEU A 43 -24.28 28.27 -14.55
N GLU A 44 -24.79 27.34 -15.35
CA GLU A 44 -25.50 26.17 -14.82
C GLU A 44 -24.50 25.28 -14.06
N ALA A 45 -24.87 24.87 -12.85
CA ALA A 45 -24.02 24.07 -11.98
C ALA A 45 -24.60 22.67 -11.86
N SER A 46 -23.83 21.64 -12.23
CA SER A 46 -24.12 20.27 -11.83
C SER A 46 -23.17 19.81 -10.72
N SER A 47 -23.63 18.87 -9.89
CA SER A 47 -22.78 18.23 -8.88
C SER A 47 -21.61 17.47 -9.51
N GLN A 48 -21.78 16.95 -10.73
CA GLN A 48 -20.75 16.28 -11.49
C GLN A 48 -19.63 17.24 -11.91
N ASP A 49 -19.98 18.47 -12.33
CA ASP A 49 -18.98 19.48 -12.69
C ASP A 49 -18.11 19.86 -11.50
N PHE A 50 -18.71 20.03 -10.32
CA PHE A 50 -17.97 20.28 -9.09
C PHE A 50 -17.02 19.12 -8.76
N ILE A 51 -17.51 17.88 -8.85
CA ILE A 51 -16.70 16.68 -8.57
C ILE A 51 -15.49 16.59 -9.51
N ILE A 52 -15.69 16.81 -10.80
CA ILE A 52 -14.61 16.76 -11.80
C ILE A 52 -13.58 17.85 -11.52
N LEU A 53 -14.05 19.08 -11.33
CA LEU A 53 -13.20 20.24 -11.11
C LEU A 53 -12.43 20.15 -9.78
N TYR A 54 -13.08 19.71 -8.71
CA TYR A 54 -12.43 19.43 -7.43
C TYR A 54 -11.44 18.27 -7.54
N GLY A 55 -11.76 17.24 -8.32
CA GLY A 55 -10.87 16.11 -8.59
C GLY A 55 -9.59 16.51 -9.32
N ILE A 56 -9.69 17.35 -10.36
CA ILE A 56 -8.53 17.91 -11.06
C ILE A 56 -7.68 18.73 -10.09
N LEU A 57 -8.31 19.54 -9.26
CA LEU A 57 -7.61 20.35 -8.25
C LEU A 57 -6.87 19.47 -7.23
N LEU A 58 -7.49 18.40 -6.73
CA LEU A 58 -6.86 17.45 -5.80
C LEU A 58 -5.71 16.69 -6.46
N PHE A 59 -5.84 16.34 -7.74
CA PHE A 59 -4.75 15.73 -8.50
C PHE A 59 -3.53 16.66 -8.56
N VAL A 60 -3.73 17.89 -9.03
CA VAL A 60 -2.66 18.90 -9.15
C VAL A 60 -2.03 19.18 -7.80
N GLN A 61 -2.84 19.37 -6.76
CA GLN A 61 -2.37 19.58 -5.39
C GLN A 61 -1.50 18.41 -4.90
N SER A 62 -1.95 17.17 -5.09
CA SER A 62 -1.22 15.96 -4.69
C SER A 62 0.17 15.89 -5.34
N ILE A 63 0.25 16.16 -6.65
CA ILE A 63 1.52 16.16 -7.39
C ILE A 63 2.45 17.29 -6.92
N LEU A 64 1.92 18.48 -6.69
CA LEU A 64 2.71 19.62 -6.20
C LEU A 64 3.20 19.40 -4.77
N PHE A 65 2.37 18.83 -3.89
CA PHE A 65 2.81 18.44 -2.55
C PHE A 65 3.90 17.38 -2.60
N PHE A 66 3.76 16.34 -3.43
CA PHE A 66 4.84 15.38 -3.65
C PHE A 66 6.16 16.09 -4.00
N LYS A 67 6.13 17.02 -4.97
CA LYS A 67 7.32 17.74 -5.43
C LYS A 67 7.94 18.61 -4.34
N ILE A 68 7.11 19.33 -3.58
CA ILE A 68 7.55 20.12 -2.42
C ILE A 68 8.24 19.21 -1.40
N MET A 69 7.60 18.10 -1.04
CA MET A 69 8.06 17.18 0.00
C MET A 69 9.32 16.44 -0.42
N TYR A 70 9.43 16.08 -1.70
CA TYR A 70 10.64 15.54 -2.29
C TYR A 70 11.80 16.55 -2.26
N SER A 71 11.54 17.85 -2.49
CA SER A 71 12.58 18.88 -2.38
C SER A 71 13.19 18.96 -0.99
N PHE A 72 12.41 18.71 0.07
CA PHE A 72 12.88 18.74 1.45
C PHE A 72 13.51 17.42 1.91
N SER A 73 12.86 16.29 1.63
CA SER A 73 13.32 14.97 2.09
C SER A 73 14.44 14.41 1.23
N ARG A 74 14.45 14.73 -0.07
CA ARG A 74 15.27 14.08 -1.11
C ARG A 74 15.16 12.55 -1.11
N ASN A 75 14.07 12.01 -0.56
CA ASN A 75 13.90 10.59 -0.39
C ASN A 75 13.37 9.96 -1.69
N LYS A 76 14.22 9.18 -2.37
CA LYS A 76 13.85 8.50 -3.63
C LYS A 76 12.67 7.55 -3.48
N LYS A 77 12.39 7.03 -2.28
CA LYS A 77 11.25 6.14 -2.02
C LYS A 77 9.90 6.83 -2.25
N LEU A 78 9.83 8.17 -2.15
CA LEU A 78 8.60 8.90 -2.47
C LEU A 78 8.18 8.69 -3.93
N PHE A 79 9.13 8.50 -4.88
CA PHE A 79 8.78 8.22 -6.28
C PHE A 79 8.04 6.89 -6.45
N MET A 80 8.30 5.90 -5.59
CA MET A 80 7.55 4.64 -5.60
C MET A 80 6.09 4.88 -5.22
N ILE A 81 5.86 5.72 -4.19
CA ILE A 81 4.49 6.10 -3.78
C ILE A 81 3.81 6.90 -4.89
N LEU A 82 4.52 7.83 -5.53
CA LEU A 82 3.98 8.57 -6.68
C LEU A 82 3.63 7.62 -7.84
N GLY A 83 4.51 6.67 -8.17
CA GLY A 83 4.26 5.68 -9.21
C GLY A 83 3.02 4.85 -8.93
N LEU A 84 2.84 4.39 -7.69
CA LEU A 84 1.64 3.67 -7.25
C LEU A 84 0.38 4.54 -7.36
N TYR A 85 0.44 5.79 -6.93
CA TYR A 85 -0.66 6.75 -7.08
C TYR A 85 -1.03 6.98 -8.55
N LEU A 86 -0.05 7.23 -9.42
CA LEU A 86 -0.26 7.44 -10.86
C LEU A 86 -0.76 6.18 -11.58
N LEU A 87 -0.44 4.98 -11.09
CA LEU A 87 -0.96 3.73 -11.62
C LEU A 87 -2.41 3.46 -11.18
N LEU A 88 -2.75 3.80 -9.93
CA LEU A 88 -4.09 3.60 -9.39
C LEU A 88 -5.13 4.50 -10.07
N ILE A 89 -4.76 5.71 -10.49
CA ILE A 89 -5.71 6.65 -11.10
C ILE A 89 -6.33 6.10 -12.39
N PRO A 90 -5.57 5.71 -13.44
CA PRO A 90 -6.13 5.10 -14.64
C PRO A 90 -6.92 3.83 -14.34
N PHE A 91 -6.47 3.03 -13.37
CA PHE A 91 -7.16 1.81 -12.98
C PHE A 91 -8.56 2.09 -12.43
N LEU A 92 -8.73 3.13 -11.61
CA LEU A 92 -10.04 3.55 -11.12
C LEU A 92 -10.99 3.93 -12.26
N PHE A 93 -10.49 4.64 -13.27
CA PHE A 93 -11.29 5.01 -14.44
C PHE A 93 -11.69 3.78 -15.27
N LEU A 94 -10.80 2.78 -15.39
CA LEU A 94 -11.07 1.55 -16.14
C LEU A 94 -12.23 0.75 -15.52
N ILE A 95 -12.27 0.64 -14.19
CA ILE A 95 -13.30 -0.12 -13.47
C ILE A 95 -14.60 0.68 -13.24
N HIS A 96 -14.71 1.88 -13.84
CA HIS A 96 -15.84 2.80 -13.63
C HIS A 96 -16.11 3.04 -12.13
N ALA A 97 -15.03 3.09 -11.32
CA ALA A 97 -15.14 3.34 -9.90
C ALA A 97 -15.68 4.75 -9.62
N SER A 98 -16.31 4.92 -8.47
CA SER A 98 -16.83 6.22 -8.06
C SER A 98 -15.72 7.27 -7.95
N THR A 99 -16.02 8.50 -8.34
CA THR A 99 -15.14 9.67 -8.16
C THR A 99 -14.75 9.90 -6.70
N VAL A 100 -15.58 9.43 -5.76
CA VAL A 100 -15.28 9.43 -4.31
C VAL A 100 -14.05 8.57 -3.99
N LEU A 101 -13.90 7.40 -4.64
CA LEU A 101 -12.70 6.57 -4.45
C LEU A 101 -11.44 7.29 -4.93
N PHE A 102 -11.53 8.05 -6.03
CA PHE A 102 -10.42 8.88 -6.48
C PHE A 102 -10.03 9.95 -5.45
N PHE A 103 -11.00 10.57 -4.77
CA PHE A 103 -10.73 11.50 -3.66
C PHE A 103 -10.02 10.81 -2.50
N ILE A 104 -10.53 9.64 -2.07
CA ILE A 104 -9.93 8.84 -0.97
C ILE A 104 -8.47 8.50 -1.30
N ILE A 105 -8.18 8.03 -2.51
CA ILE A 105 -6.81 7.69 -2.93
C ILE A 105 -5.91 8.93 -2.95
N SER A 106 -6.41 10.08 -3.40
CA SER A 106 -5.67 11.35 -3.41
C SER A 106 -5.32 11.83 -2.00
N PHE A 107 -6.26 11.75 -1.06
CA PHE A 107 -6.00 12.10 0.34
C PHE A 107 -5.12 11.07 1.05
N LEU A 108 -5.25 9.78 0.73
CA LEU A 108 -4.36 8.73 1.23
C LEU A 108 -2.92 8.94 0.75
N PHE A 109 -2.75 9.31 -0.53
CA PHE A 109 -1.44 9.67 -1.07
C PHE A 109 -0.85 10.87 -0.32
N THR A 110 -1.65 11.92 -0.11
CA THR A 110 -1.24 13.10 0.64
C THR A 110 -0.87 12.75 2.10
N LEU A 111 -1.65 11.87 2.75
CA LEU A 111 -1.37 11.35 4.09
C LEU A 111 0.01 10.68 4.16
N LEU A 112 0.28 9.77 3.22
CA LEU A 112 1.54 9.03 3.15
C LEU A 112 2.75 9.95 2.96
N ILE A 113 2.60 11.02 2.18
CA ILE A 113 3.66 12.01 2.01
C ILE A 113 3.90 12.80 3.29
N PHE A 114 2.85 13.28 3.97
CA PHE A 114 3.01 14.05 5.21
C PHE A 114 3.52 13.23 6.40
N LEU A 115 3.32 11.90 6.38
CA LEU A 115 3.95 11.02 7.36
C LEU A 115 5.48 11.15 7.33
N GLU A 116 6.10 11.33 6.15
CA GLU A 116 7.55 11.53 6.06
C GLU A 116 8.02 12.75 6.87
N PHE A 117 7.27 13.85 6.86
CA PHE A 117 7.58 15.03 7.67
C PHE A 117 7.42 14.78 9.17
N VAL A 118 6.43 13.97 9.57
CA VAL A 118 6.24 13.63 10.98
C VAL A 118 7.40 12.79 11.52
N PHE A 119 7.89 11.84 10.72
CA PHE A 119 8.94 10.90 11.14
C PHE A 119 10.36 11.42 10.99
N ARG A 120 10.56 12.55 10.31
CA ARG A 120 11.89 13.15 10.12
C ARG A 120 12.48 13.80 11.39
N GLY A 121 11.67 13.98 12.44
CA GLY A 121 12.11 14.57 13.70
C GLY A 121 12.53 16.05 13.61
N ASP A 122 12.38 16.67 12.44
CA ASP A 122 12.89 18.01 12.16
C ASP A 122 11.85 19.12 12.44
N VAL A 123 12.23 20.35 12.08
CA VAL A 123 11.40 21.55 12.26
C VAL A 123 10.07 21.47 11.48
N TYR A 124 9.98 20.63 10.44
CA TYR A 124 8.76 20.46 9.64
C TYR A 124 7.76 19.47 10.24
N ARG A 125 8.06 18.88 11.40
CA ARG A 125 7.16 17.93 12.08
C ARG A 125 5.77 18.49 12.35
N LYS A 126 5.67 19.79 12.69
CA LYS A 126 4.37 20.47 12.92
C LYS A 126 3.52 20.52 11.66
N VAL A 127 4.12 20.89 10.54
CA VAL A 127 3.49 20.84 9.21
C VAL A 127 3.05 19.42 8.90
N GLY A 128 3.91 18.44 9.16
CA GLY A 128 3.58 17.02 9.01
C GLY A 128 2.28 16.67 9.73
N TYR A 129 2.16 17.00 11.02
CA TYR A 129 0.93 16.73 11.79
C TYR A 129 -0.31 17.44 11.24
N LEU A 130 -0.19 18.71 10.82
CA LEU A 130 -1.30 19.42 10.20
C LEU A 130 -1.72 18.77 8.88
N GLY A 131 -0.76 18.32 8.09
CA GLY A 131 -1.00 17.56 6.86
C GLY A 131 -1.71 16.23 7.14
N LEU A 132 -1.32 15.53 8.21
CA LEU A 132 -2.03 14.32 8.64
C LEU A 132 -3.48 14.61 9.04
N VAL A 133 -3.72 15.65 9.84
CA VAL A 133 -5.08 16.03 10.26
C VAL A 133 -5.93 16.38 9.04
N TYR A 134 -5.40 17.19 8.11
CA TYR A 134 -6.06 17.52 6.86
C TYR A 134 -6.46 16.28 6.06
N SER A 135 -5.50 15.36 5.83
CA SER A 135 -5.74 14.16 5.05
C SER A 135 -6.69 13.19 5.75
N LEU A 136 -6.54 12.96 7.06
CA LEU A 136 -7.40 12.05 7.82
C LEU A 136 -8.84 12.51 7.88
N VAL A 137 -9.08 13.80 8.20
CA VAL A 137 -10.44 14.34 8.23
C VAL A 137 -11.06 14.25 6.84
N SER A 138 -10.31 14.60 5.79
CA SER A 138 -10.81 14.49 4.41
C SER A 138 -11.12 13.05 4.01
N ILE A 139 -10.30 12.07 4.41
CA ILE A 139 -10.58 10.64 4.17
C ILE A 139 -11.88 10.24 4.89
N ILE A 140 -12.05 10.59 6.16
CA ILE A 140 -13.25 10.26 6.93
C ILE A 140 -14.51 10.85 6.27
N LEU A 141 -14.46 12.12 5.86
CA LEU A 141 -15.57 12.75 5.14
C LEU A 141 -15.91 12.04 3.83
N ASN A 142 -14.89 11.62 3.06
CA ASN A 142 -15.13 10.88 1.82
C ASN A 142 -15.62 9.44 2.06
N LEU A 143 -15.26 8.81 3.18
CA LEU A 143 -15.85 7.53 3.60
C LEU A 143 -17.33 7.69 3.95
N PHE A 144 -17.74 8.80 4.57
CA PHE A 144 -19.16 9.09 4.76
C PHE A 144 -19.90 9.26 3.42
N LEU A 145 -19.31 9.97 2.45
CA LEU A 145 -19.91 10.08 1.09
C LEU A 145 -20.04 8.71 0.42
N LEU A 146 -19.07 7.83 0.61
CA LEU A 146 -19.11 6.47 0.05
C LEU A 146 -20.30 5.65 0.58
N VAL A 147 -20.73 5.91 1.82
CA VAL A 147 -21.90 5.29 2.46
C VAL A 147 -23.19 6.09 2.21
N GLY A 148 -23.13 7.15 1.40
CA GLY A 148 -24.29 7.99 1.06
C GLY A 148 -24.67 9.00 2.15
N ILE A 149 -23.74 9.33 3.05
CA ILE A 149 -23.95 10.31 4.13
C ILE A 149 -23.26 11.63 3.76
N GLY A 150 -24.04 12.71 3.77
CA GLY A 150 -23.57 14.08 3.55
C GLY A 150 -23.61 14.53 2.09
N ASP A 151 -23.06 15.72 1.86
CA ASP A 151 -23.02 16.35 0.54
C ASP A 151 -21.56 16.64 0.14
N VAL A 152 -21.24 16.38 -1.13
CA VAL A 152 -19.89 16.51 -1.65
C VAL A 152 -19.36 17.95 -1.62
N GLN A 153 -20.24 18.94 -1.78
CA GLN A 153 -19.86 20.36 -1.75
C GLN A 153 -19.55 20.78 -0.31
N ILE A 154 -20.38 20.37 0.66
CA ILE A 154 -20.16 20.66 2.08
C ILE A 154 -18.84 20.06 2.57
N PHE A 155 -18.60 18.78 2.29
CA PHE A 155 -17.37 18.11 2.71
C PHE A 155 -16.14 18.61 1.95
N GLY A 156 -16.30 18.94 0.67
CA GLY A 156 -15.29 19.65 -0.11
C GLY A 156 -14.91 20.98 0.56
N PHE A 157 -15.89 21.80 0.94
CA PHE A 157 -15.65 23.07 1.64
C PHE A 157 -14.91 22.89 2.97
N ILE A 158 -15.31 21.93 3.81
CA ILE A 158 -14.61 21.63 5.08
C ILE A 158 -13.14 21.27 4.79
N SER A 159 -12.90 20.42 3.79
CA SER A 159 -11.55 20.04 3.37
C SER A 159 -10.75 21.27 2.89
N MET A 160 -11.36 22.19 2.14
CA MET A 160 -10.70 23.44 1.71
C MET A 160 -10.31 24.32 2.90
N VAL A 161 -11.17 24.47 3.91
CA VAL A 161 -10.86 25.27 5.12
C VAL A 161 -9.66 24.67 5.85
N LEU A 162 -9.62 23.36 6.02
CA LEU A 162 -8.48 22.65 6.62
C LEU A 162 -7.21 22.81 5.78
N PHE A 163 -7.34 22.76 4.46
CA PHE A 163 -6.24 23.00 3.53
C PHE A 163 -5.67 24.41 3.66
N PHE A 164 -6.51 25.45 3.75
CA PHE A 164 -6.03 26.82 3.97
C PHE A 164 -5.26 26.97 5.29
N SER A 165 -5.74 26.33 6.36
CA SER A 165 -5.03 26.27 7.64
C SER A 165 -3.65 25.63 7.48
N LEU A 166 -3.58 24.47 6.81
CA LEU A 166 -2.32 23.79 6.50
C LEU A 166 -1.34 24.70 5.74
N ILE A 167 -1.80 25.37 4.66
CA ILE A 167 -0.95 26.26 3.87
C ILE A 167 -0.46 27.47 4.69
N TYR A 168 -1.34 28.06 5.52
CA TYR A 168 -0.98 29.18 6.38
C TYR A 168 0.19 28.81 7.31
N PHE A 169 0.06 27.72 8.07
CA PHE A 169 1.11 27.26 8.97
C PHE A 169 2.36 26.80 8.21
N PHE A 170 2.20 26.21 7.03
CA PHE A 170 3.32 25.80 6.20
C PHE A 170 4.19 27.00 5.76
N ILE A 171 3.55 28.09 5.31
CA ILE A 171 4.25 29.33 4.95
C ILE A 171 4.91 29.97 6.18
N GLU A 172 4.25 29.92 7.35
CA GLU A 172 4.83 30.44 8.59
C GLU A 172 6.12 29.71 8.98
N ASP A 173 6.13 28.38 8.90
CA ASP A 173 7.31 27.56 9.22
C ASP A 173 8.42 27.72 8.17
N LEU A 174 8.09 27.84 6.88
CA LEU A 174 9.06 28.15 5.82
C LEU A 174 9.81 29.47 6.08
N ARG A 175 9.12 30.49 6.63
CA ARG A 175 9.73 31.78 6.94
C ARG A 175 10.76 31.70 8.08
N LYS A 176 10.55 30.81 9.05
CA LYS A 176 11.49 30.62 10.17
C LYS A 176 12.79 29.97 9.70
N TYR A 177 12.70 29.08 8.70
CA TYR A 177 13.83 28.26 8.26
C TYR A 177 14.78 28.97 7.28
N SER A 178 14.33 29.98 6.54
CA SER A 178 15.21 30.75 5.63
C SER A 178 16.40 31.43 6.31
N ILE A 179 16.43 31.42 7.65
CA ILE A 179 17.41 32.07 8.51
C ILE A 179 18.42 31.06 9.11
N LEU A 180 18.12 29.75 9.11
CA LEU A 180 18.96 28.73 9.76
C LEU A 180 19.91 28.05 8.75
N PRO A 181 21.17 27.78 9.14
CA PRO A 181 22.11 27.02 8.31
C PRO A 181 21.57 25.60 8.08
N LYS A 182 21.75 25.08 6.86
CA LYS A 182 21.42 23.69 6.49
C LYS A 182 22.18 22.73 7.43
N SER A 183 21.55 22.29 8.51
CA SER A 183 22.05 21.12 9.22
C SER A 183 21.75 19.90 8.36
N GLU A 184 22.79 19.15 8.01
CA GLU A 184 22.65 17.87 7.32
C GLU A 184 22.13 16.81 8.28
N VAL A 185 20.88 16.93 8.73
CA VAL A 185 20.22 15.85 9.47
C VAL A 185 19.78 14.80 8.45
N LYS A 186 20.69 13.87 8.14
CA LYS A 186 20.40 12.61 7.45
C LYS A 186 19.75 11.62 8.42
N GLU A 187 18.59 11.96 8.97
CA GLU A 187 17.75 10.92 9.58
C GLU A 187 16.93 10.25 8.48
N ARG A 188 17.09 8.93 8.35
CA ARG A 188 16.29 8.12 7.42
C ARG A 188 14.85 8.09 7.92
N GLY A 189 13.89 8.31 7.03
CA GLY A 189 12.47 8.14 7.35
C GLY A 189 12.14 6.69 7.73
N TYR A 190 12.06 6.41 9.03
CA TYR A 190 11.71 5.09 9.59
C TYR A 190 10.40 4.55 9.01
N PHE A 191 9.44 5.43 8.72
CA PHE A 191 8.13 5.06 8.21
C PHE A 191 8.13 4.55 6.77
N LEU A 192 8.86 5.19 5.86
CA LEU A 192 8.98 4.67 4.49
C LEU A 192 9.77 3.36 4.47
N SER A 193 10.66 3.15 5.45
CA SER A 193 11.21 1.82 5.70
C SER A 193 10.09 0.86 6.08
N LEU A 194 9.31 1.14 7.12
CA LEU A 194 8.22 0.30 7.61
C LEU A 194 7.22 -0.08 6.49
N ILE A 195 6.73 0.88 5.72
CA ILE A 195 5.80 0.63 4.60
C ILE A 195 6.43 -0.28 3.55
N SER A 196 7.70 -0.05 3.19
CA SER A 196 8.40 -0.93 2.25
C SER A 196 8.54 -2.36 2.78
N HIS A 197 8.72 -2.54 4.09
CA HIS A 197 8.77 -3.87 4.71
C HIS A 197 7.40 -4.55 4.69
N LEU A 198 6.35 -3.81 5.04
CA LEU A 198 4.98 -4.31 5.05
C LEU A 198 4.52 -4.74 3.65
N VAL A 199 4.77 -3.90 2.63
CA VAL A 199 4.46 -4.23 1.23
C VAL A 199 5.21 -5.48 0.78
N PHE A 200 6.49 -5.61 1.15
CA PHE A 200 7.28 -6.80 0.85
C PHE A 200 6.69 -8.07 1.48
N ILE A 201 6.37 -8.03 2.78
CA ILE A 201 5.77 -9.16 3.52
C ILE A 201 4.45 -9.58 2.87
N ILE A 202 3.55 -8.63 2.61
CA ILE A 202 2.24 -8.92 2.01
C ILE A 202 2.40 -9.52 0.61
N THR A 203 3.26 -8.92 -0.23
CA THR A 203 3.46 -9.37 -1.61
C THR A 203 4.04 -10.79 -1.63
N LEU A 204 5.09 -11.03 -0.84
CA LEU A 204 5.73 -12.34 -0.78
C LEU A 204 4.78 -13.40 -0.20
N THR A 205 4.05 -13.08 0.87
CA THR A 205 3.10 -14.01 1.49
C THR A 205 2.01 -14.42 0.51
N ASN A 206 1.45 -13.48 -0.27
CA ASN A 206 0.47 -13.78 -1.31
C ASN A 206 1.07 -14.63 -2.45
N PHE A 207 2.31 -14.34 -2.86
CA PHE A 207 2.98 -15.14 -3.88
C PHE A 207 3.19 -16.59 -3.41
N VAL A 208 3.63 -16.77 -2.16
CA VAL A 208 3.79 -18.10 -1.55
C VAL A 208 2.44 -18.80 -1.38
N PHE A 209 1.38 -18.07 -1.01
CA PHE A 209 0.02 -18.61 -0.92
C PHE A 209 -0.46 -19.18 -2.26
N ILE A 210 -0.45 -18.36 -3.32
CA ILE A 210 -0.89 -18.76 -4.66
C ILE A 210 -0.01 -19.91 -5.18
N GLY A 211 1.31 -19.82 -4.97
CA GLY A 211 2.25 -20.88 -5.35
C GLY A 211 1.97 -22.20 -4.62
N THR A 212 1.63 -22.14 -3.33
CA THR A 212 1.32 -23.34 -2.53
C THR A 212 0.05 -24.01 -3.03
N ILE A 213 -1.01 -23.24 -3.32
CA ILE A 213 -2.24 -23.77 -3.93
C ILE A 213 -1.93 -24.39 -5.29
N GLY A 214 -1.15 -23.72 -6.13
CA GLY A 214 -0.77 -24.25 -7.44
C GLY A 214 -0.02 -25.59 -7.35
N ILE A 215 0.92 -25.72 -6.39
CA ILE A 215 1.64 -26.96 -6.14
C ILE A 215 0.70 -28.04 -5.58
N HIS A 216 -0.22 -27.67 -4.70
CA HIS A 216 -1.22 -28.58 -4.10
C HIS A 216 -2.12 -29.19 -5.19
N GLU A 217 -2.72 -28.37 -6.05
CA GLU A 217 -3.54 -28.84 -7.18
C GLU A 217 -2.71 -29.66 -8.18
N SER A 218 -1.46 -29.26 -8.43
CA SER A 218 -0.55 -30.06 -9.26
C SER A 218 -0.27 -31.44 -8.65
N GLY A 219 -0.27 -31.57 -7.32
CA GLY A 219 -0.14 -32.85 -6.61
C GLY A 219 -1.31 -33.78 -6.91
N HIS A 220 -2.54 -33.28 -6.83
CA HIS A 220 -3.73 -34.05 -7.23
C HIS A 220 -3.64 -34.50 -8.69
N LEU A 221 -3.28 -33.60 -9.59
CA LEU A 221 -3.18 -33.88 -11.02
C LEU A 221 -2.08 -34.91 -11.35
N LEU A 222 -0.91 -34.80 -10.73
CA LEU A 222 0.20 -35.73 -10.96
C LEU A 222 -0.14 -37.13 -10.46
N THR A 223 -0.74 -37.22 -9.27
CA THR A 223 -1.15 -38.52 -8.73
C THR A 223 -2.30 -39.12 -9.52
N SER A 224 -3.28 -38.32 -9.97
CA SER A 224 -4.40 -38.86 -10.78
C SER A 224 -3.92 -39.45 -12.11
N LYS A 225 -2.89 -38.86 -12.74
CA LYS A 225 -2.25 -39.42 -13.94
C LYS A 225 -1.51 -40.72 -13.66
N PHE A 226 -0.92 -40.87 -12.48
CA PHE A 226 -0.22 -42.10 -12.09
C PHE A 226 -1.18 -43.28 -11.86
N PHE A 227 -2.42 -43.01 -11.46
CA PHE A 227 -3.48 -44.00 -11.26
C PHE A 227 -4.44 -44.14 -12.46
N ASP A 228 -4.03 -43.68 -13.65
CA ASP A 228 -4.81 -43.77 -14.90
C ASP A 228 -6.26 -43.24 -14.80
N CYS A 229 -6.46 -42.16 -14.03
CA CYS A 229 -7.76 -41.49 -14.01
C CYS A 229 -8.06 -40.82 -15.36
N ASP A 230 -9.26 -41.04 -15.92
CA ASP A 230 -9.64 -40.67 -17.29
C ASP A 230 -9.58 -39.16 -17.56
N TYR A 231 -9.76 -38.36 -16.51
CA TYR A 231 -9.84 -36.91 -16.59
C TYR A 231 -9.07 -36.27 -15.45
N GLY A 232 -8.26 -35.27 -15.77
CA GLY A 232 -7.48 -34.49 -14.82
C GLY A 232 -7.17 -33.12 -15.40
N LYS A 233 -7.86 -32.08 -14.92
CA LYS A 233 -7.53 -30.69 -15.23
C LYS A 233 -7.63 -29.83 -13.98
N ILE A 234 -6.82 -28.78 -13.93
CA ILE A 234 -6.94 -27.72 -12.93
C ILE A 234 -7.86 -26.65 -13.53
N VAL A 235 -8.94 -26.34 -12.84
CA VAL A 235 -9.94 -25.34 -13.26
C VAL A 235 -9.92 -24.18 -12.29
N TYR A 236 -10.23 -22.99 -12.79
CA TYR A 236 -10.55 -21.83 -11.98
C TYR A 236 -12.07 -21.58 -12.07
N GLU A 237 -12.81 -22.01 -11.06
CA GLU A 237 -14.27 -21.83 -10.97
C GLU A 237 -14.64 -21.32 -9.57
N GLY A 238 -15.62 -20.42 -9.47
CA GLY A 238 -16.10 -19.95 -8.17
C GLY A 238 -15.05 -19.23 -7.30
N ASN A 239 -14.05 -18.59 -7.93
CA ASN A 239 -12.92 -17.87 -7.29
C ASN A 239 -11.86 -18.74 -6.62
N LEU A 240 -11.87 -20.07 -6.83
CA LEU A 240 -10.85 -20.97 -6.32
C LEU A 240 -10.31 -21.84 -7.45
N PHE A 241 -9.03 -22.21 -7.32
CA PHE A 241 -8.46 -23.26 -8.14
C PHE A 241 -8.84 -24.60 -7.52
N HIS A 242 -9.29 -25.55 -8.34
CA HIS A 242 -9.50 -26.93 -7.92
C HIS A 242 -9.18 -27.89 -9.07
N THR A 243 -8.76 -29.10 -8.71
CA THR A 243 -8.52 -30.16 -9.67
C THR A 243 -9.78 -31.01 -9.84
N GLU A 244 -10.26 -31.12 -11.07
CA GLU A 244 -11.33 -32.06 -11.42
C GLU A 244 -10.71 -33.38 -11.87
N THR A 245 -10.95 -34.44 -11.11
CA THR A 245 -10.49 -35.79 -11.43
C THR A 245 -11.67 -36.76 -11.53
N LEU A 246 -11.65 -37.60 -12.57
CA LEU A 246 -12.60 -38.70 -12.72
C LEU A 246 -11.81 -40.01 -12.73
N CYS A 247 -11.82 -40.71 -11.61
CA CYS A 247 -11.17 -42.00 -11.46
C CYS A 247 -12.23 -43.10 -11.54
N ARG A 248 -12.02 -44.12 -12.40
CA ARG A 248 -12.91 -45.28 -12.49
C ARG A 248 -12.85 -46.15 -11.24
N ASP A 249 -11.66 -46.23 -10.66
CA ASP A 249 -11.43 -46.96 -9.43
C ASP A 249 -11.56 -46.01 -8.22
N PRO A 250 -12.57 -46.20 -7.33
CA PRO A 250 -12.72 -45.40 -6.13
C PRO A 250 -11.54 -45.57 -5.15
N SER A 251 -10.76 -46.66 -5.27
CA SER A 251 -9.57 -46.88 -4.45
C SER A 251 -8.45 -45.87 -4.74
N ALA A 252 -8.47 -45.20 -5.90
CA ALA A 252 -7.49 -44.19 -6.28
C ALA A 252 -7.73 -42.83 -5.59
N THR A 253 -8.96 -42.52 -5.18
CA THR A 253 -9.34 -41.21 -4.64
C THR A 253 -8.51 -40.80 -3.40
N PRO A 254 -8.29 -41.66 -2.39
CA PRO A 254 -7.44 -41.32 -1.26
C PRO A 254 -6.00 -40.98 -1.66
N PHE A 255 -5.43 -41.70 -2.63
CA PHE A 255 -4.08 -41.44 -3.10
C PHE A 255 -3.99 -40.10 -3.83
N VAL A 256 -4.99 -39.77 -4.66
CA VAL A 256 -5.08 -38.47 -5.32
C VAL A 256 -5.16 -37.35 -4.29
N SER A 257 -5.99 -37.47 -3.25
CA SER A 257 -6.06 -36.51 -2.15
C SER A 257 -4.72 -36.36 -1.42
N LEU A 258 -4.03 -37.48 -1.14
CA LEU A 258 -2.68 -37.45 -0.56
C LEU A 258 -1.65 -36.76 -1.46
N GLY A 259 -1.78 -36.85 -2.78
CA GLY A 259 -0.93 -36.16 -3.74
C GLY A 259 -0.89 -34.65 -3.50
N GLY A 260 -2.04 -34.03 -3.29
CA GLY A 260 -2.15 -32.60 -2.99
C GLY A 260 -1.56 -32.22 -1.62
N ILE A 261 -1.65 -33.10 -0.63
CA ILE A 261 -1.06 -32.90 0.70
C ILE A 261 0.47 -33.02 0.66
N LEU A 262 0.98 -34.07 0.02
CA LEU A 262 2.38 -34.48 0.08
C LEU A 262 3.30 -33.63 -0.79
N LEU A 263 2.83 -33.14 -1.94
CA LEU A 263 3.71 -32.40 -2.85
C LEU A 263 4.16 -31.04 -2.27
N PRO A 264 3.29 -30.17 -1.73
CA PRO A 264 3.74 -28.95 -1.05
C PRO A 264 4.57 -29.24 0.20
N LEU A 265 4.25 -30.31 0.93
CA LEU A 265 5.03 -30.75 2.10
C LEU A 265 6.46 -31.13 1.68
N LEU A 266 6.62 -31.88 0.59
CA LEU A 266 7.93 -32.26 0.05
C LEU A 266 8.73 -31.02 -0.34
N VAL A 267 8.12 -30.06 -1.04
CA VAL A 267 8.76 -28.79 -1.41
C VAL A 267 9.21 -28.03 -0.16
N ALA A 268 8.37 -27.94 0.87
CA ALA A 268 8.74 -27.27 2.11
C ALA A 268 9.91 -27.96 2.83
N VAL A 269 9.93 -29.30 2.88
CA VAL A 269 11.05 -30.07 3.45
C VAL A 269 12.35 -29.79 2.69
N ILE A 270 12.31 -29.79 1.34
CA ILE A 270 13.48 -29.45 0.53
C ILE A 270 13.99 -28.05 0.87
N LEU A 271 13.10 -27.06 0.97
CA LEU A 271 13.49 -25.69 1.32
C LEU A 271 14.04 -25.56 2.75
N LEU A 272 13.55 -26.34 3.72
CA LEU A 272 14.08 -26.38 5.08
C LEU A 272 15.51 -26.95 5.14
N LEU A 273 15.82 -27.90 4.27
CA LEU A 273 17.15 -28.53 4.16
C LEU A 273 18.16 -27.62 3.46
N LEU A 274 17.72 -26.77 2.55
CA LEU A 274 18.60 -25.79 1.90
C LEU A 274 19.14 -24.76 2.91
N LYS A 275 20.41 -24.38 2.75
CA LYS A 275 21.06 -23.39 3.60
C LYS A 275 20.57 -21.98 3.24
N GLY A 276 19.67 -21.42 4.05
CA GLY A 276 19.28 -20.01 3.98
C GLY A 276 18.16 -19.67 4.95
N LYS A 277 18.29 -18.57 5.70
CA LYS A 277 17.24 -18.11 6.64
C LYS A 277 15.92 -17.82 5.90
N PHE A 278 16.01 -17.05 4.82
CA PHE A 278 14.88 -16.71 3.95
C PHE A 278 14.15 -17.95 3.40
N LEU A 279 14.88 -18.98 2.94
CA LEU A 279 14.26 -20.21 2.41
C LEU A 279 13.49 -20.97 3.50
N LYS A 280 14.00 -21.00 4.73
CA LYS A 280 13.32 -21.62 5.87
C LYS A 280 12.04 -20.87 6.24
N GLU A 281 12.06 -19.55 6.17
CA GLU A 281 10.88 -18.69 6.40
C GLU A 281 9.80 -18.93 5.36
N VAL A 282 10.18 -18.99 4.07
CA VAL A 282 9.27 -19.35 2.98
C VAL A 282 8.73 -20.78 3.17
N ALA A 283 9.55 -21.73 3.61
CA ALA A 283 9.11 -23.09 3.88
C ALA A 283 8.05 -23.16 4.98
N LEU A 284 8.20 -22.37 6.06
CA LEU A 284 7.19 -22.28 7.12
C LEU A 284 5.86 -21.71 6.59
N LEU A 285 5.91 -20.74 5.68
CA LEU A 285 4.71 -20.23 5.01
C LEU A 285 4.04 -21.31 4.15
N ILE A 286 4.80 -22.08 3.36
CA ILE A 286 4.27 -23.20 2.56
C ILE A 286 3.63 -24.26 3.47
N LEU A 287 4.28 -24.64 4.58
CA LEU A 287 3.70 -25.57 5.56
C LEU A 287 2.39 -25.05 6.14
N GLY A 288 2.38 -23.76 6.53
CA GLY A 288 1.20 -23.12 7.08
C GLY A 288 0.03 -23.11 6.11
N PHE A 289 0.26 -22.66 4.87
CA PHE A 289 -0.76 -22.66 3.83
C PHE A 289 -1.22 -24.06 3.44
N ASN A 290 -0.31 -25.03 3.31
CA ASN A 290 -0.66 -26.42 3.02
C ASN A 290 -1.57 -27.00 4.11
N LEU A 291 -1.22 -26.85 5.39
CA LEU A 291 -2.06 -27.36 6.50
C LEU A 291 -3.45 -26.74 6.56
N ILE A 292 -3.63 -25.52 6.03
CA ILE A 292 -4.94 -24.88 5.91
C ILE A 292 -5.70 -25.42 4.69
N SER A 293 -5.05 -25.55 3.53
CA SER A 293 -5.70 -25.98 2.28
C SER A 293 -6.18 -27.44 2.33
N VAL A 294 -5.44 -28.32 3.02
CA VAL A 294 -5.75 -29.77 3.08
C VAL A 294 -7.00 -30.11 3.91
N SER A 295 -7.68 -29.12 4.51
CA SER A 295 -8.86 -29.34 5.34
C SER A 295 -9.97 -30.11 4.62
N ARG A 296 -10.13 -29.88 3.31
CA ARG A 296 -11.07 -30.60 2.43
C ARG A 296 -10.56 -32.01 2.08
N ASP A 297 -9.29 -32.17 1.76
CA ASP A 297 -8.70 -33.47 1.45
C ASP A 297 -8.72 -34.43 2.63
N LEU A 298 -8.50 -33.92 3.84
CA LEU A 298 -8.62 -34.72 5.05
C LEU A 298 -10.04 -35.29 5.21
N GLN A 299 -11.07 -34.53 4.84
CA GLN A 299 -12.45 -35.03 4.87
C GLN A 299 -12.70 -36.09 3.80
N LEU A 300 -12.08 -35.97 2.61
CA LEU A 300 -12.11 -37.00 1.57
C LEU A 300 -11.39 -38.29 2.00
N LEU A 301 -10.40 -38.16 2.89
CA LEU A 301 -9.72 -39.28 3.56
C LEU A 301 -10.48 -39.81 4.78
N GLU A 302 -11.76 -39.45 4.94
CA GLU A 302 -12.62 -39.86 6.06
C GLU A 302 -12.11 -39.42 7.44
N MET A 303 -11.22 -38.41 7.51
CA MET A 303 -10.73 -37.88 8.77
C MET A 303 -11.81 -37.03 9.46
N SER A 304 -11.81 -37.08 10.80
CA SER A 304 -12.76 -36.29 11.58
C SER A 304 -12.58 -34.78 11.37
N LYS A 305 -13.68 -34.02 11.51
CA LYS A 305 -13.66 -32.55 11.45
C LYS A 305 -12.70 -31.94 12.49
N SER A 306 -12.50 -32.60 13.64
CA SER A 306 -11.56 -32.16 14.67
C SER A 306 -10.10 -32.21 14.19
N ILE A 307 -9.73 -33.21 13.39
CA ILE A 307 -8.39 -33.30 12.78
C ILE A 307 -8.20 -32.19 11.75
N SER A 308 -9.20 -32.00 10.88
CA SER A 308 -9.22 -30.92 9.88
C SER A 308 -9.06 -29.54 10.54
N PHE A 309 -9.83 -29.27 11.60
CA PHE A 309 -9.72 -28.04 12.38
C PHE A 309 -8.33 -27.88 13.04
N SER A 310 -7.81 -28.95 13.65
CA SER A 310 -6.49 -28.92 14.30
C SER A 310 -5.38 -28.64 13.30
N SER A 311 -5.46 -29.22 12.09
CA SER A 311 -4.54 -28.94 10.98
C SER A 311 -4.56 -27.46 10.61
N SER A 312 -5.73 -26.89 10.37
CA SER A 312 -5.85 -25.46 10.03
C SER A 312 -5.33 -24.55 11.16
N PHE A 313 -5.62 -24.88 12.42
CA PHE A 313 -5.13 -24.12 13.58
C PHE A 313 -3.59 -24.13 13.67
N ILE A 314 -2.96 -25.31 13.51
CA ILE A 314 -1.49 -25.43 13.47
C ILE A 314 -0.94 -24.67 12.25
N GLY A 315 -1.63 -24.73 11.11
CA GLY A 315 -1.27 -23.98 9.91
C GLY A 315 -1.23 -22.46 10.16
N ILE A 316 -2.22 -21.92 10.86
CA ILE A 316 -2.25 -20.50 11.25
C ILE A 316 -1.05 -20.14 12.14
N ILE A 317 -0.69 -21.01 13.10
CA ILE A 317 0.49 -20.79 13.95
C ILE A 317 1.77 -20.72 13.10
N PHE A 318 1.94 -21.65 12.14
CA PHE A 318 3.08 -21.61 11.23
C PHE A 318 3.10 -20.37 10.35
N LEU A 319 1.94 -19.88 9.88
CA LEU A 319 1.86 -18.64 9.11
C LEU A 319 2.26 -17.43 9.94
N ILE A 320 1.73 -17.28 11.16
CA ILE A 320 2.08 -16.17 12.06
C ILE A 320 3.59 -16.19 12.34
N PHE A 321 4.14 -17.36 12.65
CA PHE A 321 5.55 -17.50 12.94
C PHE A 321 6.44 -17.24 11.71
N GLY A 322 6.04 -17.74 10.54
CA GLY A 322 6.73 -17.49 9.27
C GLY A 322 6.75 -16.01 8.90
N ILE A 323 5.60 -15.33 9.01
CA ILE A 323 5.50 -13.87 8.76
C ILE A 323 6.38 -13.10 9.74
N PHE A 324 6.37 -13.47 11.02
CA PHE A 324 7.19 -12.83 12.05
C PHE A 324 8.69 -12.98 11.76
N LEU A 325 9.15 -14.19 11.41
CA LEU A 325 10.55 -14.42 11.08
C LEU A 325 10.97 -13.70 9.80
N LEU A 326 10.10 -13.68 8.79
CA LEU A 326 10.33 -12.95 7.53
C LEU A 326 10.49 -11.45 7.78
N ALA A 327 9.64 -10.88 8.65
CA ALA A 327 9.74 -9.49 9.07
C ALA A 327 11.07 -9.21 9.78
N LYS A 328 11.48 -10.11 10.67
CA LYS A 328 12.74 -10.00 11.42
C LYS A 328 13.97 -10.09 10.51
N SER A 329 14.05 -11.08 9.61
CA SER A 329 15.20 -11.26 8.73
C SER A 329 15.45 -10.03 7.87
N LYS A 330 14.38 -9.36 7.42
CA LYS A 330 14.52 -8.16 6.60
C LYS A 330 15.09 -6.97 7.37
N ILE A 331 14.70 -6.83 8.64
CA ILE A 331 15.23 -5.78 9.53
C ILE A 331 16.71 -6.03 9.82
N ASP A 332 17.09 -7.26 10.16
CA ASP A 332 18.48 -7.63 10.45
C ASP A 332 19.39 -7.32 9.24
N ASP A 333 18.99 -7.70 8.03
CA ASP A 333 19.73 -7.39 6.80
C ASP A 333 19.91 -5.87 6.62
N SER A 334 18.89 -5.08 6.93
CA SER A 334 18.96 -3.62 6.79
C SER A 334 19.98 -2.98 7.73
N LEU A 335 20.14 -3.51 8.95
CA LEU A 335 21.12 -3.05 9.94
C LEU A 335 22.55 -3.45 9.54
N TYR A 336 22.76 -4.67 9.05
CA TYR A 336 24.09 -5.12 8.61
C TYR A 336 24.65 -4.28 7.44
N PHE A 337 23.81 -3.85 6.50
CA PHE A 337 24.24 -2.95 5.43
C PHE A 337 24.50 -1.51 5.91
N GLU A 338 23.96 -1.09 7.06
CA GLU A 338 24.27 0.21 7.66
C GLU A 338 25.68 0.22 8.24
N ASP A 339 26.06 -0.79 9.02
CA ASP A 339 27.38 -0.88 9.62
C ASP A 339 28.50 -0.88 8.57
N ILE A 340 28.37 -1.67 7.49
CA ILE A 340 29.38 -1.76 6.42
C ILE A 340 29.58 -0.40 5.71
N ASN A 341 28.52 0.40 5.54
CA ASN A 341 28.61 1.70 4.89
C ASN A 341 29.21 2.77 5.80
N VAL A 342 29.01 2.68 7.12
CA VAL A 342 29.70 3.52 8.10
C VAL A 342 31.20 3.27 8.06
N PHE A 343 31.63 1.99 7.96
CA PHE A 343 33.04 1.65 7.86
C PHE A 343 33.71 2.10 6.54
N LYS A 344 32.97 2.19 5.43
CA LYS A 344 33.52 2.64 4.14
C LYS A 344 33.52 4.16 3.93
N GLY A 345 32.79 4.91 4.75
CA GLY A 345 32.73 6.38 4.67
C GLY A 345 33.71 7.13 5.58
N GLY A 346 34.55 6.41 6.33
CA GLY A 346 35.48 6.95 7.33
C GLY A 346 36.95 6.99 6.92
N THR A 347 37.27 6.93 5.62
CA THR A 347 38.64 7.06 5.10
C THR A 347 38.75 8.19 4.10
#